data_AF-A0A0B1SMX3-F1
#
_entry.id   AF-A0A0B1SMX3-F1
#
_cell.length_a   1.000
_cell.length_b   1.000
_cell.length_c   1.000
_cell.angle_alpha   90.00
_cell.angle_beta   90.00
_cell.angle_gamma   90.00
#
_symmetry.space_group_name_H-M   'P 1'
#
loop_
_entity.id
_entity.type
_entity.pdbx_description
1 polymer ?
#
loop_
_entity_poly.entity_id
_entity_poly.type
_entity_poly.pdbx_seq_one_letter_code
_entity_poly.pdbx_strand_id
1 'polypeptide(L)'
;MACVAAKAQRAISAIPGSGIRYRFAGYAVPLLGAELLAGFTCSHDDGFVIAIVACISTAIVTPLFQPRALESDTALALNRYLCNAVLPLLTNHSHFFADAEHHSALLDATLHTVYRMNRLKSLTKNQREAVSDFLVAITRELPPGMMIKLLRKVIVDIQQITDMTVLVPLRLITLHYERCGKYYGNGNQYGVATEIEKRLSMLLFYAIFDSLGSRPYDPDLFGKALPCLTAIGSAISPDYALTVGVEDATKLKDPMDDGAWIPKPVDVSRVDMPRDLQMMTDAFAEHFHDSWASRKASLQRFTFLYFPLILEKGWVHGELYSRQQLTHPRLKPFSLLKDFEKAFYRERCAECLKALLVWGYTFDLADRDAADKAASAHTPSGTTIQNFAPKPVDLSSMTLEKDMVAAGEKMAEQSHNIWAKKVICLLSPPLFVC
;
A
#
# COMPACT_ATOMS: atom_id res chain seq x y z
N MET A 1 2.27 6.81 -5.61
CA MET A 1 0.89 7.34 -5.69
C MET A 1 0.78 8.71 -6.35
N ALA A 2 1.42 9.79 -5.86
CA ALA A 2 1.35 11.11 -6.52
C ALA A 2 1.90 11.14 -7.97
N CYS A 3 2.95 10.35 -8.25
CA CYS A 3 3.51 10.19 -9.61
C CYS A 3 2.57 9.40 -10.54
N VAL A 4 1.79 8.46 -10.00
CA VAL A 4 0.81 7.66 -10.74
C VAL A 4 -0.44 8.50 -11.03
N ALA A 5 -0.91 9.28 -10.05
CA ALA A 5 -1.99 10.25 -10.22
C ALA A 5 -1.62 11.36 -11.23
N ALA A 6 -0.37 11.85 -11.21
CA ALA A 6 0.13 12.82 -12.18
C ALA A 6 0.31 12.24 -13.59
N LYS A 7 0.67 10.96 -13.72
CA LYS A 7 0.70 10.24 -15.01
C LYS A 7 -0.70 10.01 -15.57
N ALA A 8 -1.67 9.63 -14.73
CA ALA A 8 -3.08 9.51 -15.10
C ALA A 8 -3.67 10.84 -15.56
N GLN A 9 -3.37 11.94 -14.86
CA GLN A 9 -3.80 13.28 -15.24
C GLN A 9 -3.24 13.74 -16.59
N ARG A 10 -2.00 13.36 -16.94
CA ARG A 10 -1.41 13.66 -18.25
C ARG A 10 -2.03 12.85 -19.39
N ALA A 11 -2.37 11.58 -19.15
CA ALA A 11 -3.04 10.72 -20.13
C ALA A 11 -4.45 11.25 -20.47
N ILE A 12 -5.20 11.73 -19.47
CA ILE A 12 -6.55 12.28 -19.65
C ILE A 12 -6.54 13.60 -20.44
N SER A 13 -5.52 14.44 -20.24
CA SER A 13 -5.38 15.72 -20.96
C SER A 13 -4.95 15.60 -22.43
N ALA A 14 -4.60 14.40 -22.89
CA ALA A 14 -4.13 14.14 -24.25
C ALA A 14 -5.25 13.69 -25.21
N ILE A 15 -6.47 13.49 -24.72
CA ILE A 15 -7.64 13.11 -25.52
C ILE A 15 -8.24 14.38 -26.15
N PRO A 16 -8.24 14.54 -27.49
CA PRO A 16 -8.82 15.71 -28.13
C PRO A 16 -10.35 15.59 -28.11
N GLY A 17 -11.06 16.52 -27.47
CA GLY A 17 -12.51 16.67 -27.63
C GLY A 17 -13.35 16.99 -26.38
N SER A 18 -12.81 16.98 -25.16
CA SER A 18 -13.60 17.29 -23.96
C SER A 18 -13.28 18.67 -23.38
N GLY A 19 -14.04 19.68 -23.79
CA GLY A 19 -13.99 21.04 -23.25
C GLY A 19 -14.54 21.18 -21.82
N ILE A 20 -14.17 20.30 -20.88
CA ILE A 20 -14.66 20.34 -19.49
C ILE A 20 -13.48 20.43 -18.52
N ARG A 21 -13.33 21.57 -17.84
CA ARG A 21 -12.38 21.75 -16.73
C ARG A 21 -13.00 21.19 -15.44
N TYR A 22 -12.53 20.05 -14.96
CA TYR A 22 -12.94 19.50 -13.66
C TYR A 22 -12.23 20.25 -12.51
N ARG A 23 -13.02 20.82 -11.59
CA ARG A 23 -12.57 21.34 -10.30
C ARG A 23 -12.92 20.27 -9.25
N PHE A 24 -11.92 19.61 -8.67
CA PHE A 24 -12.16 18.54 -7.69
C PHE A 24 -12.61 19.13 -6.35
N ALA A 25 -13.89 18.92 -6.00
CA ALA A 25 -14.36 18.87 -4.62
C ALA A 25 -14.12 17.43 -4.11
N GLY A 26 -13.56 17.30 -2.90
CA GLY A 26 -12.91 16.11 -2.35
C GLY A 26 -13.74 14.84 -2.09
N TYR A 27 -14.76 14.53 -2.90
CA TYR A 27 -15.63 13.35 -2.68
C TYR A 27 -15.92 12.52 -3.95
N ALA A 28 -15.35 12.87 -5.11
CA ALA A 28 -15.68 12.25 -6.41
C ALA A 28 -14.69 11.15 -6.89
N VAL A 29 -13.89 10.57 -6.00
CA VAL A 29 -12.98 9.45 -6.34
C VAL A 29 -13.72 8.16 -6.73
N PRO A 30 -14.90 7.80 -6.16
CA PRO A 30 -15.57 6.55 -6.52
C PRO A 30 -16.14 6.53 -7.94
N LEU A 31 -16.54 7.69 -8.48
CA LEU A 31 -17.16 7.82 -9.81
C LEU A 31 -16.12 7.83 -10.94
N LEU A 32 -14.89 8.30 -10.69
CA LEU A 32 -13.83 8.30 -11.69
C LEU A 32 -13.39 6.88 -12.11
N GLY A 33 -13.55 5.89 -11.22
CA GLY A 33 -13.30 4.48 -11.55
C GLY A 33 -14.31 3.89 -12.53
N ALA A 34 -15.54 4.43 -12.57
CA ALA A 34 -16.62 3.94 -13.42
C ALA A 34 -16.51 4.44 -14.88
N GLU A 35 -15.98 5.65 -15.12
CA GLU A 35 -15.71 6.13 -16.49
C GLU A 35 -14.49 5.44 -17.12
N LEU A 36 -13.53 5.00 -16.29
CA LEU A 36 -12.41 4.16 -16.72
C LEU A 36 -12.88 2.78 -17.22
N LEU A 37 -13.93 2.21 -16.65
CA LEU A 37 -14.53 0.94 -17.10
C LEU A 37 -15.16 1.03 -18.50
N ALA A 38 -15.62 2.21 -18.93
CA ALA A 38 -16.23 2.39 -20.25
C ALA A 38 -15.19 2.62 -21.37
N GLY A 39 -13.95 2.99 -21.02
CA GLY A 39 -12.89 3.34 -21.99
C GLY A 39 -11.90 2.21 -22.31
N PHE A 40 -11.92 1.09 -21.58
CA PHE A 40 -10.99 -0.03 -21.77
C PHE A 40 -11.63 -1.21 -22.49
N THR A 41 -12.11 -0.95 -23.72
CA THR A 41 -12.35 -2.01 -24.71
C THR A 41 -11.20 -2.06 -25.71
N CYS A 42 -9.96 -2.23 -25.25
CA CYS A 42 -8.88 -2.61 -26.16
C CYS A 42 -7.61 -3.07 -25.42
N SER A 43 -7.07 -4.20 -25.89
CA SER A 43 -5.74 -4.76 -25.66
C SER A 43 -5.55 -5.70 -24.44
N HIS A 44 -5.52 -6.99 -24.79
CA HIS A 44 -4.86 -8.14 -24.15
C HIS A 44 -4.86 -8.24 -22.61
N ASP A 45 -5.72 -9.16 -22.13
CA ASP A 45 -5.73 -9.96 -20.89
C ASP A 45 -5.31 -9.35 -19.53
N ASP A 46 -4.27 -8.53 -19.45
CA ASP A 46 -3.79 -7.91 -18.19
C ASP A 46 -4.64 -6.69 -17.74
N GLY A 47 -5.21 -5.95 -18.69
CA GLY A 47 -5.97 -4.73 -18.40
C GLY A 47 -7.27 -4.96 -17.64
N PHE A 48 -7.93 -6.11 -17.89
CA PHE A 48 -9.20 -6.48 -17.26
C PHE A 48 -9.01 -6.82 -15.78
N VAL A 49 -7.98 -7.61 -15.43
CA VAL A 49 -7.68 -8.02 -14.05
C VAL A 49 -7.28 -6.82 -13.19
N ILE A 50 -6.44 -5.91 -13.71
CA ILE A 50 -6.02 -4.71 -12.99
C ILE A 50 -7.21 -3.77 -12.75
N ALA A 51 -8.08 -3.56 -13.75
CA ALA A 51 -9.28 -2.72 -13.60
C ALA A 51 -10.27 -3.31 -12.59
N ILE A 52 -10.45 -4.63 -12.60
CA ILE A 52 -11.29 -5.38 -11.67
C ILE A 52 -10.79 -5.25 -10.23
N VAL A 53 -9.50 -5.49 -10.00
CA VAL A 53 -9.00 -5.45 -8.63
C VAL A 53 -8.85 -4.01 -8.12
N ALA A 54 -8.57 -3.04 -9.00
CA ALA A 54 -8.66 -1.64 -8.65
C ALA A 54 -10.09 -1.27 -8.22
N CYS A 55 -11.13 -1.81 -8.87
CA CYS A 55 -12.52 -1.60 -8.45
C CYS A 55 -12.81 -2.21 -7.07
N ILE A 56 -12.41 -3.46 -6.83
CA ILE A 56 -12.60 -4.13 -5.53
C ILE A 56 -11.84 -3.40 -4.41
N SER A 57 -10.56 -3.10 -4.65
CA SER A 57 -9.69 -2.43 -3.68
C SER A 57 -10.20 -1.03 -3.38
N THR A 58 -10.55 -0.23 -4.39
CA THR A 58 -11.03 1.14 -4.18
C THR A 58 -12.44 1.17 -3.58
N ALA A 59 -13.34 0.27 -4.00
CA ALA A 59 -14.70 0.22 -3.48
C ALA A 59 -14.74 -0.23 -2.01
N ILE A 60 -13.97 -1.25 -1.63
CA ILE A 60 -14.08 -1.85 -0.30
C ILE A 60 -13.16 -1.17 0.74
N VAL A 61 -12.00 -0.64 0.34
CA VAL A 61 -11.10 0.11 1.23
C VAL A 61 -11.76 1.38 1.76
N THR A 62 -12.55 2.07 0.94
CA THR A 62 -13.11 3.38 1.33
C THR A 62 -14.07 3.31 2.55
N PRO A 63 -14.98 2.33 2.67
CA PRO A 63 -15.82 2.18 3.87
C PRO A 63 -15.18 1.36 5.01
N LEU A 64 -14.27 0.41 4.73
CA LEU A 64 -13.68 -0.44 5.78
C LEU A 64 -12.65 0.26 6.66
N PHE A 65 -12.02 1.34 6.18
CA PHE A 65 -11.04 2.10 6.97
C PHE A 65 -11.66 2.96 8.07
N GLN A 66 -12.98 2.98 8.21
CA GLN A 66 -13.66 3.78 9.22
C GLN A 66 -14.80 2.97 9.87
N PRO A 67 -14.62 2.49 11.13
CA PRO A 67 -15.63 1.72 11.86
C PRO A 67 -17.00 2.40 11.98
N ARG A 68 -17.04 3.74 11.85
CA ARG A 68 -18.26 4.57 11.84
C ARG A 68 -18.81 4.89 10.44
N ALA A 69 -18.10 4.55 9.36
CA ALA A 69 -18.60 4.69 7.98
C ALA A 69 -19.35 3.45 7.49
N LEU A 70 -19.27 2.32 8.21
CA LEU A 70 -20.00 1.09 7.89
C LEU A 70 -21.54 1.26 7.90
N GLU A 71 -22.04 2.30 8.56
CA GLU A 71 -23.46 2.58 8.75
C GLU A 71 -23.97 3.74 7.87
N SER A 72 -23.15 4.31 6.99
CA SER A 72 -23.63 5.36 6.09
C SER A 72 -24.43 4.77 4.91
N ASP A 73 -25.47 5.48 4.47
CA ASP A 73 -26.28 5.09 3.30
C ASP A 73 -25.41 4.83 2.05
N THR A 74 -24.31 5.55 1.93
CA THR A 74 -23.31 5.38 0.87
C THR A 74 -22.55 4.05 0.96
N ALA A 75 -22.20 3.60 2.17
CA ALA A 75 -21.54 2.31 2.38
C ALA A 75 -22.49 1.15 2.10
N LEU A 76 -23.77 1.28 2.49
CA LEU A 76 -24.80 0.28 2.17
C LEU A 76 -25.08 0.19 0.66
N ALA A 77 -25.17 1.32 -0.03
CA ALA A 77 -25.35 1.36 -1.48
C ALA A 77 -24.18 0.71 -2.22
N LEU A 78 -22.95 0.97 -1.75
CA LEU A 78 -21.74 0.38 -2.32
C LEU A 78 -21.66 -1.14 -2.04
N ASN A 79 -21.98 -1.58 -0.82
CA ASN A 79 -22.06 -3.01 -0.49
C ASN A 79 -23.10 -3.73 -1.37
N ARG A 80 -24.26 -3.10 -1.62
CA ARG A 80 -25.28 -3.62 -2.53
C ARG A 80 -24.78 -3.73 -3.97
N TYR A 81 -24.11 -2.70 -4.49
CA TYR A 81 -23.53 -2.74 -5.82
C TYR A 81 -22.47 -3.84 -5.97
N LEU A 82 -21.55 -3.93 -5.01
CA LEU A 82 -20.49 -4.93 -5.01
C LEU A 82 -21.06 -6.35 -5.00
N CYS A 83 -22.00 -6.64 -4.10
CA CYS A 83 -22.54 -7.99 -3.96
C CYS A 83 -23.50 -8.39 -5.10
N ASN A 84 -24.19 -7.42 -5.72
CA ASN A 84 -25.21 -7.73 -6.73
C ASN A 84 -24.68 -7.67 -8.17
N ALA A 85 -23.65 -6.88 -8.44
CA ALA A 85 -23.13 -6.68 -9.80
C ALA A 85 -21.69 -7.15 -9.95
N VAL A 86 -20.79 -6.67 -9.07
CA VAL A 86 -19.36 -6.92 -9.22
C VAL A 86 -19.00 -8.37 -8.90
N LEU A 87 -19.29 -8.85 -7.68
CA LEU A 87 -18.91 -10.21 -7.26
C LEU A 87 -19.49 -11.31 -8.16
N PRO A 88 -20.77 -11.26 -8.60
CA PRO A 88 -21.30 -12.25 -9.54
C PRO A 88 -20.59 -12.24 -10.90
N LEU A 89 -20.29 -11.07 -11.44
CA LEU A 89 -19.54 -10.95 -12.69
C LEU A 89 -18.14 -11.57 -12.54
N LEU A 90 -17.46 -11.27 -11.44
CA LEU A 90 -16.13 -11.84 -11.17
C LEU A 90 -16.14 -13.34 -10.93
N THR A 91 -17.21 -13.84 -10.31
CA THR A 91 -17.41 -15.28 -10.11
C THR A 91 -17.54 -16.00 -11.45
N ASN A 92 -18.27 -15.42 -12.40
CA ASN A 92 -18.42 -15.99 -13.75
C ASN A 92 -17.13 -15.94 -14.58
N HIS A 93 -16.24 -14.99 -14.27
CA HIS A 93 -14.99 -14.77 -14.98
C HIS A 93 -13.75 -15.15 -14.14
N SER A 94 -13.91 -16.08 -13.19
CA SER A 94 -12.82 -16.43 -12.25
C SER A 94 -11.58 -16.98 -12.94
N HIS A 95 -11.74 -17.73 -14.04
CA HIS A 95 -10.64 -18.36 -14.78
C HIS A 95 -9.50 -17.40 -15.17
N PHE A 96 -9.76 -16.11 -15.37
CA PHE A 96 -8.72 -15.11 -15.64
C PHE A 96 -7.76 -14.90 -14.46
N PHE A 97 -8.12 -15.30 -13.24
CA PHE A 97 -7.24 -15.22 -12.08
C PHE A 97 -6.13 -16.28 -12.09
N ALA A 98 -6.29 -17.38 -12.85
CA ALA A 98 -5.28 -18.43 -12.96
C ALA A 98 -3.99 -17.92 -13.62
N ASP A 99 -4.12 -17.03 -14.61
CA ASP A 99 -2.98 -16.47 -15.36
C ASP A 99 -2.41 -15.18 -14.71
N ALA A 100 -2.98 -14.74 -13.58
CA ALA A 100 -2.65 -13.46 -12.94
C ALA A 100 -1.59 -13.56 -11.83
N GLU A 101 -0.76 -14.61 -11.81
CA GLU A 101 0.23 -14.86 -10.73
C GLU A 101 1.20 -13.68 -10.51
N HIS A 102 1.55 -12.94 -11.57
CA HIS A 102 2.39 -11.74 -11.49
C HIS A 102 1.80 -10.61 -10.63
N HIS A 103 0.48 -10.64 -10.38
CA HIS A 103 -0.25 -9.72 -9.54
C HIS A 103 -0.62 -10.32 -8.17
N SER A 104 0.19 -11.24 -7.65
CA SER A 104 -0.07 -11.97 -6.39
C SER A 104 -0.41 -11.06 -5.18
N ALA A 105 0.28 -9.93 -5.01
CA ALA A 105 -0.02 -8.98 -3.93
C ALA A 105 -1.44 -8.37 -4.03
N LEU A 106 -1.91 -8.16 -5.25
CA LEU A 106 -3.21 -7.56 -5.57
C LEU A 106 -4.35 -8.58 -5.37
N LEU A 107 -4.11 -9.83 -5.76
CA LEU A 107 -5.00 -10.96 -5.50
C LEU A 107 -5.10 -11.27 -4.00
N ASP A 108 -3.98 -11.26 -3.28
CA ASP A 108 -3.92 -11.42 -1.82
C ASP A 108 -4.75 -10.35 -1.11
N ALA A 109 -4.59 -9.08 -1.52
CA ALA A 109 -5.40 -7.97 -1.01
C ALA A 109 -6.89 -8.16 -1.30
N THR A 110 -7.26 -8.57 -2.51
CA THR A 110 -8.66 -8.86 -2.91
C THR A 110 -9.27 -9.93 -2.03
N LEU A 111 -8.58 -11.06 -1.89
CA LEU A 111 -9.02 -12.20 -1.12
C LEU A 111 -9.30 -11.81 0.34
N HIS A 112 -8.35 -11.12 0.99
CA HIS A 112 -8.51 -10.67 2.37
C HIS A 112 -9.60 -9.61 2.55
N THR A 113 -9.84 -8.80 1.52
CA THR A 113 -10.82 -7.74 1.53
C THR A 113 -12.24 -8.30 1.42
N VAL A 114 -12.46 -9.21 0.46
CA VAL A 114 -13.77 -9.88 0.32
C VAL A 114 -14.03 -10.85 1.48
N TYR A 115 -12.99 -11.49 2.02
CA TYR A 115 -13.12 -12.28 3.26
C TYR A 115 -13.56 -11.42 4.45
N ARG A 116 -13.02 -10.20 4.59
CA ARG A 116 -13.49 -9.25 5.62
C ARG A 116 -14.93 -8.80 5.38
N MET A 117 -15.36 -8.63 4.12
CA MET A 117 -16.76 -8.30 3.79
C MET A 117 -17.74 -9.33 4.34
N ASN A 118 -17.40 -10.63 4.35
CA ASN A 118 -18.25 -11.68 4.89
C ASN A 118 -18.64 -11.45 6.37
N ARG A 119 -17.86 -10.66 7.11
CA ARG A 119 -18.10 -10.33 8.53
C ARG A 119 -18.98 -9.09 8.73
N LEU A 120 -19.36 -8.39 7.66
CA LEU A 120 -20.22 -7.22 7.74
C LEU A 120 -21.64 -7.64 8.15
N LYS A 121 -22.08 -7.19 9.33
CA LYS A 121 -23.42 -7.46 9.85
C LYS A 121 -24.54 -6.87 8.97
N SER A 122 -24.23 -5.83 8.19
CA SER A 122 -25.17 -5.14 7.30
C SER A 122 -25.57 -5.93 6.05
N LEU A 123 -24.86 -7.03 5.72
CA LEU A 123 -25.16 -7.80 4.52
C LEU A 123 -26.43 -8.64 4.68
N THR A 124 -27.19 -8.79 3.60
CA THR A 124 -28.30 -9.75 3.53
C THR A 124 -27.78 -11.17 3.30
N LYS A 125 -28.66 -12.18 3.47
CA LYS A 125 -28.31 -13.59 3.20
C LYS A 125 -27.81 -13.79 1.76
N ASN A 126 -28.55 -13.29 0.77
CA ASN A 126 -28.17 -13.41 -0.65
C ASN A 126 -26.84 -12.72 -0.98
N GLN A 127 -26.53 -11.60 -0.31
CA GLN A 127 -25.26 -10.90 -0.49
C GLN A 127 -24.09 -11.70 0.10
N ARG A 128 -24.30 -12.33 1.28
CA ARG A 128 -23.32 -13.26 1.86
C ARG A 128 -23.10 -14.49 0.99
N GLU A 129 -24.14 -15.00 0.33
CA GLU A 129 -24.01 -16.08 -0.65
C GLU A 129 -23.15 -15.65 -1.85
N ALA A 130 -23.38 -14.47 -2.43
CA ALA A 130 -22.54 -13.93 -3.51
C ALA A 130 -21.07 -13.74 -3.10
N VAL A 131 -20.83 -13.26 -1.86
CA VAL A 131 -19.48 -13.18 -1.27
C VAL A 131 -18.86 -14.56 -1.14
N SER A 132 -19.61 -15.54 -0.63
CA SER A 132 -19.14 -16.91 -0.48
C SER A 132 -18.79 -17.55 -1.82
N ASP A 133 -19.64 -17.38 -2.83
CA ASP A 133 -19.44 -18.00 -4.14
C ASP A 133 -18.24 -17.39 -4.86
N PHE A 134 -18.03 -16.07 -4.75
CA PHE A 134 -16.82 -15.45 -5.25
C PHE A 134 -15.56 -15.93 -4.52
N LEU A 135 -15.58 -16.01 -3.18
CA LEU A 135 -14.42 -16.52 -2.41
C LEU A 135 -14.05 -17.95 -2.82
N VAL A 136 -15.05 -18.79 -3.05
CA VAL A 136 -14.83 -20.14 -3.58
C VAL A 136 -14.24 -20.11 -4.98
N ALA A 137 -14.78 -19.26 -5.86
CA ALA A 137 -14.30 -19.16 -7.23
C ALA A 137 -12.85 -18.66 -7.31
N ILE A 138 -12.48 -17.59 -6.60
CA ILE A 138 -11.11 -17.08 -6.61
C ILE A 138 -10.13 -18.08 -5.98
N THR A 139 -10.46 -18.73 -4.87
CA THR A 139 -9.57 -19.71 -4.23
C THR A 139 -9.37 -20.98 -5.06
N ARG A 140 -10.30 -21.29 -5.96
CA ARG A 140 -10.14 -22.37 -6.94
C ARG A 140 -9.08 -22.05 -8.00
N GLU A 141 -8.81 -20.78 -8.26
CA GLU A 141 -7.84 -20.36 -9.29
C GLU A 141 -6.48 -20.06 -8.68
N LEU A 142 -6.42 -19.63 -7.42
CA LEU A 142 -5.17 -19.30 -6.75
C LEU A 142 -4.30 -20.54 -6.45
N PRO A 143 -2.96 -20.41 -6.53
CA PRO A 143 -2.04 -21.46 -6.08
C PRO A 143 -2.08 -21.61 -4.55
N PRO A 144 -1.86 -22.83 -4.02
CA PRO A 144 -2.04 -23.12 -2.60
C PRO A 144 -1.13 -22.29 -1.68
N GLY A 145 0.08 -21.94 -2.12
CA GLY A 145 1.01 -21.12 -1.34
C GLY A 145 0.51 -19.71 -1.02
N MET A 146 -0.42 -19.15 -1.82
CA MET A 146 -1.03 -17.84 -1.53
C MET A 146 -2.06 -17.90 -0.40
N MET A 147 -2.55 -19.10 -0.04
CA MET A 147 -3.57 -19.28 0.99
C MET A 147 -3.00 -19.17 2.41
N ILE A 148 -1.67 -19.17 2.60
CA ILE A 148 -1.03 -19.19 3.92
C ILE A 148 -1.53 -18.07 4.83
N LYS A 149 -1.58 -16.83 4.34
CA LYS A 149 -2.03 -15.67 5.12
C LYS A 149 -3.50 -15.78 5.49
N LEU A 150 -4.34 -16.21 4.54
CA LEU A 150 -5.76 -16.40 4.78
C LEU A 150 -6.01 -17.53 5.78
N LEU A 151 -5.31 -18.66 5.67
CA LEU A 151 -5.40 -19.79 6.62
C LEU A 151 -5.10 -19.34 8.05
N ARG A 152 -4.05 -18.54 8.26
CA ARG A 152 -3.74 -17.93 9.57
C ARG A 152 -4.91 -17.11 10.09
N LYS A 153 -5.49 -16.25 9.25
CA LYS A 153 -6.63 -15.41 9.62
C LYS A 153 -7.88 -16.26 9.94
N VAL A 154 -8.15 -17.30 9.16
CA VAL A 154 -9.28 -18.22 9.36
C VAL A 154 -9.17 -18.98 10.69
N ILE A 155 -7.97 -19.47 11.06
CA ILE A 155 -7.74 -20.16 12.34
C ILE A 155 -8.16 -19.27 13.51
N VAL A 156 -7.69 -18.01 13.51
CA VAL A 156 -8.01 -17.04 14.56
C VAL A 156 -9.51 -16.70 14.55
N ASP A 157 -10.08 -16.46 13.37
CA ASP A 157 -11.49 -16.09 13.25
C ASP A 157 -12.44 -17.23 13.70
N ILE A 158 -12.08 -18.51 13.47
CA ILE A 158 -12.85 -19.67 13.95
C ILE A 158 -12.82 -19.79 15.48
N GLN A 159 -11.70 -19.41 16.11
CA GLN A 159 -11.56 -19.42 17.57
C GLN A 159 -12.35 -18.29 18.25
N GLN A 160 -12.65 -17.19 17.54
CA GLN A 160 -13.18 -15.97 18.16
C GLN A 160 -14.69 -15.72 17.95
N ILE A 161 -15.42 -16.44 17.08
CA ILE A 161 -16.74 -15.94 16.60
C ILE A 161 -17.93 -16.86 16.89
N THR A 162 -19.09 -16.25 17.19
CA THR A 162 -20.25 -16.86 17.86
C THR A 162 -21.29 -17.58 16.97
N ASP A 163 -21.60 -17.24 15.71
CA ASP A 163 -22.76 -17.88 15.03
C ASP A 163 -22.64 -18.05 13.49
N MET A 164 -23.09 -17.08 12.69
CA MET A 164 -23.36 -17.25 11.24
C MET A 164 -22.17 -16.98 10.30
N THR A 165 -21.11 -16.33 10.78
CA THR A 165 -19.96 -15.94 9.93
C THR A 165 -18.96 -17.08 9.72
N VAL A 166 -19.09 -18.19 10.45
CA VAL A 166 -18.16 -19.34 10.42
C VAL A 166 -18.45 -20.27 9.24
N LEU A 167 -19.67 -20.28 8.71
CA LEU A 167 -20.08 -21.18 7.63
C LEU A 167 -19.31 -20.94 6.32
N VAL A 168 -19.06 -19.69 5.96
CA VAL A 168 -18.31 -19.33 4.74
C VAL A 168 -16.83 -19.73 4.84
N PRO A 169 -16.09 -19.41 5.92
CA PRO A 169 -14.77 -19.96 6.16
C PRO A 169 -14.74 -21.49 6.10
N LEU A 170 -15.66 -22.20 6.74
CA LEU A 170 -15.68 -23.66 6.70
C LEU A 170 -15.85 -24.19 5.27
N ARG A 171 -16.81 -23.65 4.50
CA ARG A 171 -17.00 -24.02 3.09
C ARG A 171 -15.75 -23.75 2.24
N LEU A 172 -15.11 -22.60 2.44
CA LEU A 172 -13.90 -22.20 1.75
C LEU A 172 -12.74 -23.17 2.01
N ILE A 173 -12.54 -23.51 3.28
CA ILE A 173 -11.48 -24.44 3.71
C ILE A 173 -11.75 -25.85 3.18
N THR A 174 -12.97 -26.37 3.29
CA THR A 174 -13.31 -27.70 2.74
C THR A 174 -12.92 -27.81 1.27
N LEU A 175 -13.35 -26.83 0.46
CA LEU A 175 -13.09 -26.84 -0.98
C LEU A 175 -11.59 -26.71 -1.32
N HIS A 176 -10.85 -25.92 -0.54
CA HIS A 176 -9.41 -25.79 -0.68
C HIS A 176 -8.70 -27.14 -0.44
N TYR A 177 -9.00 -27.83 0.66
CA TYR A 177 -8.36 -29.11 0.97
C TYR A 177 -8.84 -30.26 0.08
N GLU A 178 -10.09 -30.24 -0.41
CA GLU A 178 -10.56 -31.21 -1.41
C GLU A 178 -9.82 -31.06 -2.75
N ARG A 179 -9.59 -29.81 -3.21
CA ARG A 179 -8.82 -29.53 -4.43
C ARG A 179 -7.33 -29.82 -4.25
N CYS A 180 -6.76 -29.35 -3.15
CA CYS A 180 -5.33 -29.34 -2.90
C CYS A 180 -4.85 -30.49 -2.01
N GLY A 181 -5.67 -31.51 -1.71
CA GLY A 181 -5.30 -32.58 -0.78
C GLY A 181 -3.98 -33.27 -1.14
N LYS A 182 -3.73 -33.52 -2.43
CA LYS A 182 -2.44 -34.08 -2.91
C LYS A 182 -1.24 -33.17 -2.61
N TYR A 183 -1.39 -31.85 -2.69
CA TYR A 183 -0.33 -30.88 -2.37
C TYR A 183 0.14 -30.99 -0.91
N TYR A 184 -0.80 -31.16 0.02
CA TYR A 184 -0.51 -31.30 1.45
C TYR A 184 0.02 -32.69 1.85
N GLY A 185 -0.24 -33.72 1.04
CA GLY A 185 0.29 -35.07 1.20
C GLY A 185 1.53 -35.32 0.32
N ASN A 186 1.31 -36.07 -0.77
CA ASN A 186 2.36 -36.66 -1.61
C ASN A 186 2.91 -35.72 -2.70
N GLY A 187 2.38 -34.49 -2.80
CA GLY A 187 2.71 -33.51 -3.82
C GLY A 187 1.78 -33.53 -5.05
N ASN A 188 1.75 -32.41 -5.78
CA ASN A 188 1.07 -32.27 -7.07
C ASN A 188 1.82 -31.29 -8.00
N GLN A 189 1.15 -30.78 -9.04
CA GLN A 189 1.70 -29.80 -9.99
C GLN A 189 2.19 -28.49 -9.36
N TYR A 190 1.74 -28.16 -8.14
CA TYR A 190 2.19 -27.00 -7.37
C TYR A 190 3.36 -27.33 -6.42
N GLY A 191 3.90 -28.56 -6.48
CA GLY A 191 4.93 -29.06 -5.58
C GLY A 191 4.36 -29.77 -4.36
N VAL A 192 5.06 -29.65 -3.23
CA VAL A 192 4.69 -30.25 -1.94
C VAL A 192 4.53 -29.11 -0.91
N ALA A 193 3.52 -29.23 -0.05
CA ALA A 193 3.30 -28.27 1.03
C ALA A 193 4.53 -28.17 1.95
N THR A 194 4.87 -26.93 2.29
CA THR A 194 5.90 -26.61 3.27
C THR A 194 5.51 -27.07 4.68
N GLU A 195 6.51 -27.17 5.55
CA GLU A 195 6.28 -27.52 6.96
C GLU A 195 5.33 -26.52 7.67
N ILE A 196 5.43 -25.24 7.30
CA ILE A 196 4.56 -24.18 7.82
C ILE A 196 3.10 -24.43 7.40
N GLU A 197 2.87 -24.83 6.16
CA GLU A 197 1.53 -25.09 5.62
C GLU A 197 0.89 -26.33 6.26
N LYS A 198 1.66 -27.42 6.41
CA LYS A 198 1.19 -28.62 7.12
C LYS A 198 0.85 -28.31 8.57
N ARG A 199 1.67 -27.50 9.24
CA ARG A 199 1.42 -27.04 10.61
C ARG A 199 0.16 -26.20 10.74
N LEU A 200 -0.05 -25.24 9.84
CA LEU A 200 -1.29 -24.44 9.83
C LEU A 200 -2.53 -25.31 9.62
N SER A 201 -2.44 -26.32 8.76
CA SER A 201 -3.52 -27.27 8.49
C SER A 201 -3.91 -28.06 9.76
N MET A 202 -2.92 -28.51 10.53
CA MET A 202 -3.15 -29.18 11.82
C MET A 202 -3.76 -28.24 12.86
N LEU A 203 -3.26 -27.01 12.98
CA LEU A 203 -3.81 -26.02 13.92
C LEU A 203 -5.26 -25.65 13.58
N LEU A 204 -5.58 -25.58 12.29
CA LEU A 204 -6.93 -25.36 11.81
C LEU A 204 -7.86 -26.52 12.18
N PHE A 205 -7.39 -27.76 12.07
CA PHE A 205 -8.14 -28.94 12.51
C PHE A 205 -8.50 -28.83 14.00
N TYR A 206 -7.52 -28.57 14.87
CA TYR A 206 -7.78 -28.42 16.31
C TYR A 206 -8.67 -27.23 16.63
N ALA A 207 -8.46 -26.07 15.97
CA ALA A 207 -9.29 -24.90 16.16
C ALA A 207 -10.77 -25.16 15.82
N ILE A 208 -11.05 -25.91 14.75
CA ILE A 208 -12.42 -26.32 14.40
C ILE A 208 -12.94 -27.32 15.43
N PHE A 209 -12.15 -28.34 15.77
CA PHE A 209 -12.54 -29.40 16.69
C PHE A 209 -12.89 -28.86 18.09
N ASP A 210 -12.03 -28.02 18.67
CA ASP A 210 -12.24 -27.39 19.98
C ASP A 210 -13.45 -26.42 19.96
N SER A 211 -13.61 -25.69 18.85
CA SER A 211 -14.75 -24.77 18.66
C SER A 211 -16.08 -25.53 18.57
N LEU A 212 -16.11 -26.74 17.98
CA LEU A 212 -17.30 -27.60 17.98
C LEU A 212 -17.54 -28.23 19.35
N GLY A 213 -16.49 -28.71 20.04
CA GLY A 213 -16.60 -29.38 21.33
C GLY A 213 -17.12 -28.47 22.46
N SER A 214 -16.93 -27.16 22.33
CA SER A 214 -17.41 -26.16 23.29
C SER A 214 -18.83 -25.64 23.01
N ARG A 215 -19.49 -26.08 21.94
CA ARG A 215 -20.79 -25.56 21.49
C ARG A 215 -21.91 -26.61 21.57
N PRO A 216 -23.18 -26.17 21.72
CA PRO A 216 -24.32 -27.05 21.54
C PRO A 216 -24.42 -27.53 20.09
N TYR A 217 -25.07 -28.68 19.89
CA TYR A 217 -25.27 -29.25 18.56
C TYR A 217 -26.14 -28.33 17.69
N ASP A 218 -25.58 -27.91 16.55
CA ASP A 218 -26.26 -27.17 15.49
C ASP A 218 -26.12 -27.96 14.17
N PRO A 219 -27.22 -28.46 13.59
CA PRO A 219 -27.19 -29.24 12.35
C PRO A 219 -26.50 -28.54 11.19
N ASP A 220 -26.67 -27.22 11.04
CA ASP A 220 -26.11 -26.46 9.92
C ASP A 220 -24.60 -26.28 10.09
N LEU A 221 -24.15 -26.00 11.32
CA LEU A 221 -22.73 -25.87 11.64
C LEU A 221 -22.00 -27.20 11.50
N PHE A 222 -22.49 -28.26 12.15
CA PHE A 222 -21.87 -29.58 12.11
C PHE A 222 -21.89 -30.17 10.69
N GLY A 223 -22.97 -29.92 9.93
CA GLY A 223 -23.08 -30.32 8.53
C GLY A 223 -22.02 -29.69 7.61
N LYS A 224 -21.44 -28.53 7.98
CA LYS A 224 -20.33 -27.90 7.25
C LYS A 224 -18.97 -28.18 7.87
N ALA A 225 -18.89 -28.32 9.19
CA ALA A 225 -17.63 -28.49 9.90
C ALA A 225 -17.07 -29.91 9.79
N LEU A 226 -17.93 -30.95 9.79
CA LEU A 226 -17.46 -32.34 9.66
C LEU A 226 -16.80 -32.62 8.30
N PRO A 227 -17.38 -32.21 7.14
CA PRO A 227 -16.67 -32.32 5.86
C PRO A 227 -15.34 -31.58 5.85
N CYS A 228 -15.26 -30.41 6.51
CA CYS A 228 -14.03 -29.63 6.62
C CYS A 228 -12.94 -30.41 7.39
N LEU A 229 -13.28 -30.96 8.55
CA LEU A 229 -12.37 -31.79 9.35
C LEU A 229 -11.89 -33.02 8.56
N THR A 230 -12.80 -33.70 7.87
CA THR A 230 -12.48 -34.86 7.01
C THR A 230 -11.54 -34.48 5.87
N ALA A 231 -11.78 -33.35 5.20
CA ALA A 231 -10.93 -32.87 4.10
C ALA A 231 -9.51 -32.54 4.60
N ILE A 232 -9.38 -31.84 5.74
CA ILE A 232 -8.07 -31.54 6.34
C ILE A 232 -7.38 -32.83 6.78
N GLY A 233 -8.08 -33.71 7.49
CA GLY A 233 -7.52 -34.98 7.98
C GLY A 233 -7.08 -35.93 6.88
N SER A 234 -7.75 -35.89 5.72
CA SER A 234 -7.36 -36.67 4.54
C SER A 234 -6.16 -36.08 3.79
N ALA A 235 -5.91 -34.78 3.95
CA ALA A 235 -4.84 -34.07 3.27
C ALA A 235 -3.49 -34.15 3.99
N ILE A 236 -3.49 -34.36 5.32
CA ILE A 236 -2.29 -34.45 6.15
C ILE A 236 -2.09 -35.91 6.59
N SER A 237 -0.83 -36.39 6.64
CA SER A 237 -0.55 -37.71 7.20
C SER A 237 -0.95 -37.78 8.69
N PRO A 238 -1.60 -38.86 9.16
CA PRO A 238 -1.93 -39.05 10.57
C PRO A 238 -0.69 -39.03 11.48
N ASP A 239 0.48 -39.40 10.97
CA ASP A 239 1.75 -39.38 11.72
C ASP A 239 2.20 -37.95 12.07
N TYR A 240 1.72 -36.94 11.34
CA TYR A 240 2.06 -35.55 11.58
C TYR A 240 1.45 -35.03 12.90
N ALA A 241 0.29 -35.56 13.30
CA ALA A 241 -0.40 -35.21 14.55
C ALA A 241 0.36 -35.65 15.82
N LEU A 242 1.31 -36.59 15.69
CA LEU A 242 2.07 -37.15 16.81
C LEU A 242 3.34 -36.35 17.15
N THR A 243 3.64 -35.27 16.42
CA THR A 243 4.93 -34.56 16.51
C THR A 243 5.01 -33.43 17.54
N VAL A 244 3.98 -33.18 18.37
CA VAL A 244 3.91 -31.89 19.09
C VAL A 244 4.32 -31.97 20.56
N GLY A 245 5.44 -31.30 20.88
CA GLY A 245 5.66 -30.67 22.19
C GLY A 245 4.87 -29.35 22.29
N VAL A 246 4.13 -29.19 23.39
CA VAL A 246 3.11 -28.16 23.68
C VAL A 246 3.63 -26.70 23.69
N GLU A 247 4.93 -26.47 23.53
CA GLU A 247 5.58 -25.18 23.83
C GLU A 247 5.42 -24.09 22.75
N ASP A 248 5.15 -24.44 21.49
CA ASP A 248 5.21 -23.49 20.37
C ASP A 248 3.86 -22.82 19.99
N ALA A 249 2.74 -23.16 20.66
CA ALA A 249 1.45 -22.47 20.45
C ALA A 249 1.54 -20.96 20.77
N THR A 250 2.57 -20.56 21.51
CA THR A 250 2.89 -19.18 21.86
C THR A 250 3.42 -18.35 20.68
N LYS A 251 4.01 -18.96 19.63
CA LYS A 251 4.56 -18.24 18.47
C LYS A 251 3.51 -17.77 17.44
N LEU A 252 2.25 -18.12 17.63
CA LEU A 252 1.13 -17.62 16.82
C LEU A 252 0.40 -16.44 17.47
N LYS A 253 0.81 -16.05 18.69
CA LYS A 253 0.38 -14.81 19.34
C LYS A 253 1.18 -13.59 18.84
N ASP A 254 1.53 -13.55 17.55
CA ASP A 254 1.90 -12.25 16.98
C ASP A 254 0.58 -11.49 16.83
N PRO A 255 0.38 -10.34 17.49
CA PRO A 255 -0.89 -9.64 17.49
C PRO A 255 -1.24 -9.25 16.04
N MET A 256 -2.22 -9.97 15.48
CA MET A 256 -3.13 -9.56 14.42
C MET A 256 -2.62 -8.39 13.57
N ASP A 257 -1.95 -8.68 12.46
CA ASP A 257 -2.01 -7.74 11.35
C ASP A 257 -3.44 -7.85 10.79
N ASP A 258 -4.32 -6.93 11.19
CA ASP A 258 -5.72 -6.89 10.72
C ASP A 258 -5.82 -6.61 9.20
N GLY A 259 -4.70 -6.68 8.48
CA GLY A 259 -4.59 -6.33 7.06
C GLY A 259 -4.94 -4.88 6.81
N ALA A 260 -5.03 -4.06 7.86
CA ALA A 260 -5.00 -2.62 7.80
C ALA A 260 -3.55 -2.25 8.10
N TRP A 261 -2.81 -1.92 7.05
CA TRP A 261 -1.47 -1.40 7.20
C TRP A 261 -1.54 -0.08 7.99
N ILE A 262 -1.02 -0.08 9.21
CA ILE A 262 -0.94 1.10 10.08
C ILE A 262 0.51 1.58 10.07
N PRO A 263 0.83 2.75 9.49
CA PRO A 263 2.18 3.26 9.51
C PRO A 263 2.63 3.53 10.95
N LYS A 264 3.76 2.96 11.34
CA LYS A 264 4.38 3.13 12.65
C LYS A 264 5.68 3.94 12.51
N PRO A 265 5.60 5.26 12.25
CA PRO A 265 6.80 6.07 12.20
C PRO A 265 7.48 6.08 13.57
N VAL A 266 8.82 6.06 13.58
CA VAL A 266 9.58 6.23 14.82
C VAL A 266 9.31 7.61 15.42
N ASP A 267 9.15 7.66 16.74
CA ASP A 267 8.97 8.91 17.47
C ASP A 267 10.32 9.61 17.65
N VAL A 268 10.44 10.81 17.06
CA VAL A 268 11.63 11.65 17.10
C VAL A 268 11.44 12.90 17.96
N SER A 269 10.30 13.02 18.66
CA SER A 269 9.95 14.23 19.43
C SER A 269 10.88 14.49 20.61
N ARG A 270 11.43 13.43 21.21
CA ARG A 270 12.31 13.48 22.39
C ARG A 270 13.80 13.58 22.06
N VAL A 271 14.15 13.66 20.78
CA VAL A 271 15.54 13.74 20.34
C VAL A 271 15.95 15.19 20.14
N ASP A 272 16.88 15.62 20.98
CA ASP A 272 17.58 16.88 20.83
C ASP A 272 18.68 16.74 19.78
N MET A 273 18.66 17.62 18.78
CA MET A 273 19.62 17.59 17.69
C MET A 273 20.91 18.30 18.11
N PRO A 274 22.10 17.65 18.03
CA PRO A 274 23.38 18.30 18.24
C PRO A 274 23.59 19.51 17.33
N ARG A 275 24.32 20.53 17.80
CA ARG A 275 24.55 21.79 17.06
C ARG A 275 25.17 21.55 15.68
N ASP A 276 26.10 20.61 15.56
CA ASP A 276 26.77 20.32 14.30
C ASP A 276 25.78 19.75 13.25
N LEU A 277 24.83 18.92 13.69
CA LEU A 277 23.77 18.39 12.82
C LEU A 277 22.72 19.46 12.46
N GLN A 278 22.50 20.45 13.33
CA GLN A 278 21.65 21.61 13.00
C GLN A 278 22.31 22.44 11.90
N MET A 279 23.62 22.69 11.97
CA MET A 279 24.36 23.39 10.92
C MET A 279 24.34 22.60 9.59
N MET A 280 24.48 21.28 9.66
CA MET A 280 24.33 20.40 8.49
C MET A 280 22.92 20.50 7.89
N THR A 281 21.89 20.57 8.71
CA THR A 281 20.48 20.72 8.28
C THR A 281 20.28 22.02 7.50
N ASP A 282 20.89 23.12 7.95
CA ASP A 282 20.84 24.41 7.27
C ASP A 282 21.56 24.37 5.91
N ALA A 283 22.77 23.81 5.87
CA ALA A 283 23.54 23.65 4.64
C ALA A 283 22.83 22.73 3.63
N PHE A 284 22.23 21.64 4.11
CA PHE A 284 21.43 20.74 3.28
C PHE A 284 20.18 21.43 2.72
N ALA A 285 19.49 22.25 3.51
CA ALA A 285 18.30 22.96 3.07
C ALA A 285 18.61 23.93 1.92
N GLU A 286 19.74 24.63 1.98
CA GLU A 286 20.22 25.50 0.91
C GLU A 286 20.62 24.68 -0.34
N HIS A 287 21.43 23.62 -0.18
CA HIS A 287 21.82 22.76 -1.31
C HIS A 287 20.61 22.10 -1.99
N PHE A 288 19.61 21.68 -1.21
CA PHE A 288 18.38 21.10 -1.74
C PHE A 288 17.58 22.12 -2.54
N HIS A 289 17.50 23.36 -2.05
CA HIS A 289 16.86 24.47 -2.77
C HIS A 289 17.59 24.78 -4.08
N ASP A 290 18.92 24.84 -4.07
CA ASP A 290 19.73 25.06 -5.26
C ASP A 290 19.61 23.91 -6.27
N SER A 291 19.53 22.67 -5.79
CA SER A 291 19.29 21.48 -6.62
C SER A 291 17.91 21.49 -7.28
N TRP A 292 16.90 21.99 -6.58
CA TRP A 292 15.56 22.21 -7.15
C TRP A 292 15.58 23.36 -8.16
N ALA A 293 16.18 24.50 -7.78
CA ALA A 293 16.21 25.71 -8.59
C ALA A 293 17.01 25.51 -9.88
N SER A 294 18.15 24.82 -9.81
CA SER A 294 18.99 24.49 -10.96
C SER A 294 18.25 23.60 -11.95
N ARG A 295 17.61 22.51 -11.49
CA ARG A 295 16.75 21.68 -12.36
C ARG A 295 15.59 22.47 -12.94
N LYS A 296 14.96 23.34 -12.15
CA LYS A 296 13.82 24.14 -12.60
C LYS A 296 14.26 25.17 -13.66
N ALA A 297 15.40 25.81 -13.47
CA ALA A 297 16.00 26.76 -14.41
C ALA A 297 16.59 26.07 -15.65
N SER A 298 16.98 24.79 -15.57
CA SER A 298 17.51 24.03 -16.71
C SER A 298 16.46 23.23 -17.49
N LEU A 299 15.22 23.12 -16.97
CA LEU A 299 14.10 22.50 -17.68
C LEU A 299 13.78 23.25 -18.99
N GLN A 300 14.45 22.84 -20.07
CA GLN A 300 14.06 23.15 -21.43
C GLN A 300 12.74 22.46 -21.73
N ARG A 301 11.83 23.18 -22.39
CA ARG A 301 10.49 22.72 -22.68
C ARG A 301 10.57 21.68 -23.80
N PHE A 302 10.72 20.39 -23.48
CA PHE A 302 10.50 19.29 -24.42
C PHE A 302 9.03 19.30 -24.87
N THR A 303 8.71 20.15 -25.85
CA THR A 303 7.42 20.14 -26.54
C THR A 303 7.68 19.55 -27.91
N PHE A 304 7.08 18.39 -28.14
CA PHE A 304 6.83 17.69 -29.40
C PHE A 304 7.36 18.33 -30.70
N LEU A 305 8.13 17.51 -31.42
CA LEU A 305 8.82 17.59 -32.72
C LEU A 305 8.19 18.35 -33.93
N TYR A 306 7.26 19.28 -33.77
CA TYR A 306 6.70 20.04 -34.90
C TYR A 306 6.35 21.47 -34.50
N PHE A 307 7.37 22.34 -34.36
CA PHE A 307 7.34 23.78 -34.68
C PHE A 307 8.69 24.40 -34.27
N PRO A 308 9.51 24.91 -35.20
CA PRO A 308 10.74 25.59 -34.84
C PRO A 308 10.44 27.05 -34.44
N LEU A 309 11.33 27.60 -33.60
CA LEU A 309 11.50 29.03 -33.31
C LEU A 309 10.74 29.63 -32.12
N ILE A 310 11.01 29.15 -30.90
CA ILE A 310 11.05 30.04 -29.72
C ILE A 310 12.30 29.70 -28.92
N LEU A 311 13.21 30.68 -28.83
CA LEU A 311 14.47 30.60 -28.07
C LEU A 311 14.25 30.08 -26.64
N GLU A 312 14.90 28.95 -26.39
CA GLU A 312 14.76 28.02 -25.29
C GLU A 312 15.30 28.57 -23.96
N LYS A 313 14.53 29.40 -23.26
CA LYS A 313 14.86 29.82 -21.89
C LYS A 313 14.14 28.94 -20.87
N GLY A 314 14.87 28.43 -19.88
CA GLY A 314 14.27 27.73 -18.75
C GLY A 314 13.55 28.68 -17.78
N TRP A 315 13.09 28.17 -16.64
CA TRP A 315 12.26 28.96 -15.73
C TRP A 315 13.05 30.13 -15.12
N VAL A 316 12.39 31.29 -14.99
CA VAL A 316 12.96 32.52 -14.41
C VAL A 316 12.20 32.95 -13.16
N HIS A 317 12.81 33.85 -12.37
CA HIS A 317 12.11 34.45 -11.24
C HIS A 317 10.91 35.29 -11.70
N GLY A 318 9.81 35.22 -10.96
CA GLY A 318 8.69 36.16 -11.07
C GLY A 318 7.83 36.09 -9.82
N GLU A 319 7.19 37.20 -9.45
CA GLU A 319 6.43 37.31 -8.20
C GLU A 319 5.26 36.33 -8.10
N LEU A 320 4.72 35.93 -9.25
CA LEU A 320 3.65 34.95 -9.37
C LEU A 320 4.12 33.74 -10.19
N TYR A 321 3.60 32.57 -9.81
CA TYR A 321 3.82 31.34 -10.56
C TYR A 321 3.05 31.38 -11.88
N SER A 322 3.74 31.26 -13.01
CA SER A 322 3.12 31.15 -14.33
C SER A 322 3.78 30.06 -15.15
N ARG A 323 2.98 29.05 -15.52
CA ARG A 323 3.43 27.99 -16.44
C ARG A 323 3.58 28.50 -17.88
N GLN A 324 2.81 29.52 -18.27
CA GLN A 324 2.88 30.10 -19.61
C GLN A 324 4.11 30.99 -19.77
N GLN A 325 4.42 31.80 -18.75
CA GLN A 325 5.56 32.71 -18.75
C GLN A 325 6.83 32.08 -18.16
N LEU A 326 6.75 30.83 -17.70
CA LEU A 326 7.83 30.08 -17.06
C LEU A 326 8.42 30.81 -15.84
N THR A 327 7.57 31.45 -15.04
CA THR A 327 8.00 32.19 -13.84
C THR A 327 7.74 31.40 -12.56
N HIS A 328 8.66 31.47 -11.60
CA HIS A 328 8.46 30.90 -10.26
C HIS A 328 8.96 31.83 -9.15
N PRO A 329 8.15 32.12 -8.10
CA PRO A 329 8.49 33.06 -7.02
C PRO A 329 9.59 32.59 -6.06
N ARG A 330 10.07 31.36 -6.23
CA ARG A 330 11.08 30.73 -5.38
C ARG A 330 12.43 30.62 -6.09
N LEU A 331 12.52 31.03 -7.36
CA LEU A 331 13.79 31.09 -8.09
C LEU A 331 14.60 32.32 -7.66
N LYS A 332 15.01 32.32 -6.40
CA LYS A 332 15.81 33.35 -5.74
C LYS A 332 16.70 32.68 -4.68
N PRO A 333 17.75 33.34 -4.20
CA PRO A 333 18.65 32.80 -3.18
C PRO A 333 17.88 32.30 -1.95
N PHE A 334 18.35 31.21 -1.35
CA PHE A 334 17.72 30.57 -0.18
C PHE A 334 17.51 31.57 0.97
N SER A 335 18.47 32.47 1.18
CA SER A 335 18.40 33.55 2.19
C SER A 335 17.19 34.48 2.03
N LEU A 336 16.68 34.67 0.81
CA LEU A 336 15.53 35.53 0.50
C LEU A 336 14.18 34.80 0.52
N LEU A 337 14.15 33.51 0.83
CA LEU A 337 12.92 32.76 1.06
C LEU A 337 12.26 33.17 2.37
N LYS A 338 10.94 32.97 2.47
CA LYS A 338 10.21 33.20 3.72
C LYS A 338 10.57 32.13 4.75
N ASP A 339 10.48 32.46 6.03
CA ASP A 339 10.94 31.55 7.09
C ASP A 339 10.18 30.22 7.12
N PHE A 340 8.88 30.22 6.82
CA PHE A 340 8.11 28.98 6.72
C PHE A 340 8.57 28.08 5.55
N GLU A 341 9.06 28.68 4.45
CA GLU A 341 9.58 27.93 3.29
C GLU A 341 10.93 27.31 3.61
N LYS A 342 11.78 28.03 4.34
CA LYS A 342 13.07 27.52 4.83
C LYS A 342 12.86 26.42 5.87
N ALA A 343 11.93 26.64 6.81
CA ALA A 343 11.58 25.68 7.85
C ALA A 343 11.13 24.34 7.27
N PHE A 344 10.36 24.34 6.18
CA PHE A 344 9.96 23.12 5.49
C PHE A 344 11.16 22.26 5.04
N TYR A 345 12.20 22.87 4.45
CA TYR A 345 13.38 22.12 4.02
C TYR A 345 14.21 21.60 5.19
N ARG A 346 14.37 22.43 6.22
CA ARG A 346 15.08 22.06 7.45
C ARG A 346 14.40 20.91 8.19
N GLU A 347 13.09 21.00 8.37
CA GLU A 347 12.30 19.99 9.08
C GLU A 347 12.44 18.60 8.42
N ARG A 348 12.47 18.54 7.08
CA ARG A 348 12.63 17.26 6.37
C ARG A 348 13.98 16.60 6.59
N CYS A 349 15.06 17.37 6.53
CA CYS A 349 16.39 16.85 6.83
C CYS A 349 16.50 16.49 8.31
N ALA A 350 15.98 17.34 9.20
CA ALA A 350 16.01 17.12 10.64
C ALA A 350 15.23 15.87 11.07
N GLU A 351 14.05 15.60 10.49
CA GLU A 351 13.27 14.38 10.72
C GLU A 351 14.11 13.12 10.43
N CYS A 352 14.83 13.09 9.30
CA CYS A 352 15.69 11.97 8.92
C CYS A 352 16.89 11.81 9.86
N LEU A 353 17.60 12.89 10.17
CA LEU A 353 18.76 12.84 11.06
C LEU A 353 18.37 12.39 12.48
N LYS A 354 17.24 12.87 13.01
CA LYS A 354 16.74 12.39 14.31
C LYS A 354 16.38 10.91 14.28
N ALA A 355 15.76 10.42 13.20
CA ALA A 355 15.43 9.00 13.08
C ALA A 355 16.69 8.13 13.09
N LEU A 356 17.76 8.55 12.40
CA LEU A 356 19.06 7.88 12.45
C LEU A 356 19.63 7.82 13.87
N LEU A 357 19.55 8.91 14.64
CA LEU A 357 19.96 8.92 16.05
C LEU A 357 19.15 7.92 16.90
N VAL A 358 17.82 7.85 16.73
CA VAL A 358 16.98 6.88 17.45
C VAL A 358 17.35 5.43 17.10
N TRP A 359 17.75 5.18 15.85
CA TRP A 359 18.20 3.85 15.42
C TRP A 359 19.63 3.51 15.86
N GLY A 360 20.31 4.39 16.57
CA GLY A 360 21.65 4.15 17.11
C GLY A 360 22.79 4.47 16.15
N TYR A 361 22.54 5.21 15.06
CA TYR A 361 23.61 5.67 14.18
C TYR A 361 24.38 6.83 14.82
N THR A 362 25.70 6.82 14.66
CA THR A 362 26.60 7.91 15.05
C THR A 362 27.03 8.71 13.82
N PHE A 363 27.34 9.99 14.03
CA PHE A 363 27.84 10.88 12.97
C PHE A 363 29.23 11.36 13.36
N ASP A 364 30.23 10.88 12.63
CA ASP A 364 31.62 11.27 12.82
C ASP A 364 32.15 11.91 11.54
N LEU A 365 32.88 13.02 11.67
CA LEU A 365 33.51 13.69 10.53
C LEU A 365 34.81 12.95 10.18
N ALA A 366 34.70 11.89 9.39
CA ALA A 366 35.80 10.95 9.15
C ALA A 366 36.88 11.50 8.19
N ASP A 367 36.53 12.39 7.26
CA ASP A 367 37.43 12.86 6.21
C ASP A 367 37.37 14.39 6.04
N ARG A 368 38.29 15.09 6.73
CA ARG A 368 38.43 16.55 6.64
C ARG A 368 38.88 17.01 5.26
N ASP A 369 39.70 16.22 4.56
CA ASP A 369 40.21 16.57 3.23
C ASP A 369 39.11 16.52 2.18
N ALA A 370 38.18 15.56 2.28
CA ALA A 370 36.99 15.51 1.43
C ALA A 370 36.01 16.66 1.72
N ALA A 371 35.84 17.04 2.99
CA ALA A 371 35.03 18.19 3.38
C ALA A 371 35.60 19.51 2.82
N ASP A 372 36.92 19.70 2.92
CA ASP A 372 37.60 20.88 2.40
C ASP A 372 37.57 20.94 0.87
N LYS A 373 37.72 19.79 0.19
CA LYS A 373 37.53 19.70 -1.27
C LYS A 373 36.11 20.05 -1.67
N ALA A 374 35.10 19.53 -0.98
CA ALA A 374 33.70 19.85 -1.25
C ALA A 374 33.39 21.34 -1.02
N ALA A 375 33.94 21.93 0.04
CA ALA A 375 33.83 23.37 0.30
C ALA A 375 34.52 24.21 -0.78
N SER A 376 35.68 23.78 -1.28
CA SER A 376 36.39 24.47 -2.37
C SER A 376 35.70 24.34 -3.74
N ALA A 377 34.99 23.23 -3.97
CA ALA A 377 34.21 23.00 -5.17
C ALA A 377 32.84 23.72 -5.15
N HIS A 378 32.40 24.19 -3.98
CA HIS A 378 31.15 24.94 -3.86
C HIS A 378 31.25 26.29 -4.56
N THR A 379 30.45 26.48 -5.61
CA THR A 379 30.27 27.79 -6.23
C THR A 379 29.06 28.48 -5.58
N PRO A 380 29.17 29.70 -5.05
CA PRO A 380 28.02 30.41 -4.47
C PRO A 380 26.93 30.65 -5.50
N SER A 381 25.68 30.41 -5.11
CA SER A 381 24.50 30.54 -5.98
C SER A 381 24.06 31.99 -6.23
N GLY A 382 24.78 32.98 -5.70
CA GLY A 382 24.43 34.40 -5.77
C GLY A 382 23.58 34.86 -4.59
N THR A 383 23.66 36.15 -4.25
CA THR A 383 23.03 36.76 -3.06
C THR A 383 21.79 37.59 -3.36
N THR A 384 21.54 37.90 -4.63
CA THR A 384 20.40 38.69 -5.10
C THR A 384 19.62 37.91 -6.15
N ILE A 385 18.43 38.38 -6.50
CA ILE A 385 17.59 37.73 -7.53
C ILE A 385 18.26 37.79 -8.91
N GLN A 386 18.95 38.88 -9.23
CA GLN A 386 19.52 39.10 -10.57
C GLN A 386 20.79 38.26 -10.84
N ASN A 387 21.56 37.95 -9.81
CA ASN A 387 22.76 37.11 -9.89
C ASN A 387 22.53 35.68 -9.38
N PHE A 388 21.26 35.27 -9.20
CA PHE A 388 20.95 33.93 -8.73
C PHE A 388 21.23 32.90 -9.83
N ALA A 389 22.29 32.10 -9.63
CA ALA A 389 22.76 31.07 -10.54
C ALA A 389 23.07 29.79 -9.74
N PRO A 390 22.04 29.00 -9.39
CA PRO A 390 22.21 27.83 -8.54
C PRO A 390 23.06 26.75 -9.21
N LYS A 391 24.18 26.40 -8.55
CA LYS A 391 25.11 25.35 -8.97
C LYS A 391 25.27 24.34 -7.85
N PRO A 392 24.30 23.42 -7.69
CA PRO A 392 24.38 22.38 -6.67
C PRO A 392 25.62 21.51 -6.92
N VAL A 393 26.22 21.04 -5.83
CA VAL A 393 27.30 20.04 -5.90
C VAL A 393 26.78 18.79 -6.62
N ASP A 394 27.52 18.30 -7.61
CA ASP A 394 27.21 17.05 -8.29
C ASP A 394 27.56 15.86 -7.40
N LEU A 395 26.54 15.08 -7.06
CA LEU A 395 26.65 13.89 -6.22
C LEU A 395 26.52 12.60 -7.02
N SER A 396 26.42 12.66 -8.36
CA SER A 396 26.19 11.50 -9.21
C SER A 396 27.35 10.49 -9.23
N SER A 397 28.56 10.95 -8.95
CA SER A 397 29.77 10.13 -8.82
C SER A 397 30.00 9.55 -7.42
N MET A 398 29.15 9.89 -6.45
CA MET A 398 29.27 9.40 -5.08
C MET A 398 28.76 7.97 -4.96
N THR A 399 29.61 7.07 -4.46
CA THR A 399 29.25 5.68 -4.15
C THR A 399 29.04 5.53 -2.65
N LEU A 400 28.01 4.76 -2.26
CA LEU A 400 27.67 4.50 -0.86
C LEU A 400 28.11 3.10 -0.45
N GLU A 401 28.59 2.95 0.77
CA GLU A 401 28.83 1.64 1.38
C GLU A 401 27.52 0.93 1.71
N LYS A 402 27.59 -0.40 1.88
CA LYS A 402 26.42 -1.25 2.13
C LYS A 402 25.58 -0.76 3.31
N ASP A 403 26.21 -0.35 4.40
CA ASP A 403 25.52 0.10 5.61
C ASP A 403 24.85 1.48 5.42
N MET A 404 25.45 2.34 4.60
CA MET A 404 24.87 3.63 4.22
C MET A 404 23.65 3.44 3.29
N VAL A 405 23.70 2.47 2.38
CA VAL A 405 22.55 2.09 1.54
C VAL A 405 21.40 1.59 2.41
N ALA A 406 21.68 0.69 3.35
CA ALA A 406 20.67 0.17 4.29
C ALA A 406 20.06 1.28 5.17
N ALA A 407 20.89 2.23 5.65
CA ALA A 407 20.40 3.41 6.36
C ALA A 407 19.50 4.29 5.46
N GLY A 408 19.86 4.44 4.19
CA GLY A 408 19.07 5.14 3.18
C GLY A 408 17.68 4.53 2.96
N GLU A 409 17.61 3.20 2.84
CA GLU A 409 16.35 2.47 2.72
C GLU A 409 15.47 2.66 3.96
N LYS A 410 16.06 2.57 5.16
CA LYS A 410 15.34 2.76 6.42
C LYS A 410 14.80 4.19 6.56
N MET A 411 15.56 5.20 6.16
CA MET A 411 15.10 6.60 6.10
C MET A 411 13.97 6.80 5.09
N ALA A 412 14.02 6.14 3.94
CA ALA A 412 12.97 6.19 2.93
C ALA A 412 11.66 5.58 3.45
N GLU A 413 11.75 4.42 4.12
CA GLU A 413 10.61 3.77 4.77
C GLU A 413 10.01 4.67 5.87
N GLN A 414 10.85 5.26 6.73
CA GLN A 414 10.40 6.18 7.77
C GLN A 414 9.71 7.42 7.19
N SER A 415 10.27 8.00 6.13
CA SER A 415 9.65 9.14 5.42
C SER A 415 8.29 8.76 4.85
N HIS A 416 8.18 7.54 4.30
CA HIS A 416 6.91 6.98 3.83
C HIS A 416 5.90 6.81 4.96
N ASN A 417 6.31 6.26 6.11
CA ASN A 417 5.46 6.07 7.28
C ASN A 417 4.93 7.41 7.84
N ILE A 418 5.78 8.44 7.94
CA ILE A 418 5.36 9.78 8.38
C ILE A 418 4.35 10.36 7.39
N TRP A 419 4.65 10.32 6.09
CA TRP A 419 3.75 10.81 5.05
C TRP A 419 2.40 10.09 5.09
N ALA A 420 2.41 8.77 5.15
CA ALA A 420 1.20 7.97 5.13
C ALA A 420 0.35 8.19 6.39
N LYS A 421 0.97 8.31 7.57
CA LYS A 421 0.27 8.67 8.81
C LYS A 421 -0.42 10.04 8.68
N LYS A 422 0.28 11.04 8.12
CA LYS A 422 -0.30 12.38 7.86
C LYS A 422 -1.47 12.30 6.87
N VAL A 423 -1.34 11.54 5.79
CA VAL A 423 -2.42 11.35 4.79
C VAL A 423 -3.63 10.64 5.41
N ILE A 424 -3.43 9.54 6.14
CA ILE A 424 -4.51 8.81 6.81
C ILE A 424 -5.23 9.71 7.82
N CYS A 425 -4.48 10.52 8.57
CA CYS A 425 -5.06 11.48 9.51
C CYS A 425 -5.88 12.58 8.81
N LEU A 426 -5.45 13.06 7.64
CA LEU A 426 -6.20 14.06 6.86
C LEU A 426 -7.44 13.48 6.18
N LEU A 427 -7.43 12.18 5.87
CA LEU A 427 -8.59 11.45 5.36
C LEU A 427 -9.59 11.10 6.48
N SER A 428 -9.17 11.17 7.76
CA SER A 428 -10.05 11.04 8.92
C SER A 428 -10.67 12.42 9.21
N PRO A 429 -12.02 12.58 9.22
CA PRO A 429 -12.62 13.86 9.57
C PRO A 429 -12.20 14.27 10.99
N PRO A 430 -12.08 15.58 11.28
CA PRO A 430 -11.74 16.04 12.62
C PRO A 430 -12.78 15.48 13.59
N LEU A 431 -12.28 14.83 14.65
CA LEU A 431 -13.04 14.62 15.87
C LEU A 431 -13.53 16.00 16.29
N PHE A 432 -14.79 16.33 16.02
CA PHE A 432 -15.48 17.35 16.80
C PHE A 432 -15.52 16.82 18.22
N VAL A 433 -14.56 17.27 19.02
CA VAL A 433 -14.61 17.22 20.47
C VAL A 433 -15.57 18.35 20.87
N CYS A 434 -16.71 17.95 21.40
CA CYS A 434 -17.80 18.74 22.00
C CYS A 434 -18.62 19.63 21.07
#